data_AF-A0A2P5Y6S0-F1
#
_entry.id   AF-A0A2P5Y6S0-F1
#
_cell.length_a   1.000
_cell.length_b   1.000
_cell.length_c   1.000
_cell.angle_alpha   90.00
_cell.angle_beta   90.00
_cell.angle_gamma   90.00
#
_symmetry.space_group_name_H-M   'P 1'
#
loop_
_entity.id
_entity.type
_entity.pdbx_description
1 polymer ?
#
loop_
_entity_poly.entity_id
_entity_poly.type
_entity_poly.pdbx_seq_one_letter_code
_entity_poly.pdbx_strand_id
1 'polypeptide(L)'
;MLANFNIKKPVIRFIQVVWHFRTKPILVVLDPQGKVVSPNVIHMMWIWGNTAFPFTSLREEALWREETWRLDLLVDGIDPTVLNWIKEEKYIFLYGGDDVEWVRRFANLARSVASASRIPLEMVYVGESRKREYVKKIIGIIDVEKLSYAWQDLAMVWFFGTRLESMLFSKIQLGRDDDQDPMMQQIKKLISYDREVLPALGGYDEWKVNIAENGFGMAFKEYHDKLHDVAHPCCRFEFLTIRRTPNNMRCPECHHIMEKYTSFICCHDEQGIPGSLF
;
A
#
# COMPACT_ATOMS: atom_id res chain seq x y z
N MET A 1 20.49 32.98 -17.90
CA MET A 1 20.82 33.80 -16.71
C MET A 1 20.09 33.18 -15.53
N LEU A 2 20.71 32.21 -14.85
CA LEU A 2 20.14 31.66 -13.60
C LEU A 2 20.42 32.68 -12.51
N ALA A 3 19.38 33.34 -12.00
CA ALA A 3 19.52 34.23 -10.86
C ALA A 3 20.00 33.41 -9.66
N ASN A 4 21.19 33.73 -9.15
CA ASN A 4 21.67 33.21 -7.87
C ASN A 4 20.82 33.82 -6.75
N PHE A 5 19.70 33.17 -6.43
CA PHE A 5 18.93 33.49 -5.24
C PHE A 5 19.74 33.11 -4.00
N ASN A 6 20.43 34.07 -3.41
CA ASN A 6 21.14 33.89 -2.16
C ASN A 6 20.13 33.90 -1.00
N ILE A 7 19.57 32.73 -0.67
CA ILE A 7 18.61 32.57 0.43
C ILE A 7 19.35 32.83 1.75
N LYS A 8 18.89 33.83 2.52
CA LYS A 8 19.53 34.21 3.79
C LYS A 8 19.47 33.06 4.81
N LYS A 9 20.53 32.87 5.62
CA LYS A 9 20.62 31.83 6.67
C LYS A 9 19.39 31.74 7.60
N PRO A 10 18.76 32.85 8.05
CA PRO A 10 17.54 32.77 8.88
C PRO A 10 16.37 32.11 8.15
N VAL A 11 16.22 32.34 6.85
CA VAL A 11 15.17 31.73 6.02
C VAL A 11 15.42 30.23 5.86
N ILE A 12 16.68 29.83 5.62
CA ILE A 12 17.07 28.42 5.60
C ILE A 12 16.74 27.74 6.94
N ARG A 13 17.10 28.37 8.06
CA ARG A 13 16.81 27.86 9.40
C ARG A 13 15.30 27.75 9.65
N PHE A 14 14.52 28.73 9.23
CA PHE A 14 13.06 28.70 9.34
C PHE A 14 12.47 27.52 8.54
N ILE A 15 12.86 27.35 7.27
CA ILE A 15 12.41 26.24 6.43
C ILE A 15 12.81 24.89 7.05
N GLN A 16 14.01 24.78 7.62
CA GLN A 16 14.48 23.53 8.25
C GLN A 16 13.81 23.21 9.58
N VAL A 17 13.55 24.22 10.41
CA VAL A 17 13.06 24.03 11.79
C VAL A 17 11.54 24.06 11.85
N VAL A 18 10.90 25.02 11.16
CA VAL A 18 9.45 25.26 11.24
C VAL A 18 8.71 24.42 10.20
N TRP A 19 9.20 24.36 8.97
CA TRP A 19 8.58 23.52 7.93
C TRP A 19 9.14 22.09 7.92
N HIS A 20 10.11 21.80 8.80
CA HIS A 20 10.77 20.52 8.91
C HIS A 20 11.38 20.01 7.59
N PHE A 21 11.73 20.94 6.68
CA PHE A 21 12.36 20.60 5.40
C PHE A 21 13.78 20.11 5.64
N ARG A 22 14.16 19.02 4.96
CA ARG A 22 15.56 18.57 4.95
C ARG A 22 16.09 18.36 3.55
N THR A 23 15.70 17.27 2.87
CA THR A 23 16.26 16.93 1.54
C THR A 23 15.23 16.51 0.51
N LYS A 24 14.09 15.97 0.92
CA LYS A 24 12.99 15.68 -0.01
C LYS A 24 12.14 16.95 -0.19
N PRO A 25 11.64 17.22 -1.42
CA PRO A 25 10.71 18.30 -1.66
C PRO A 25 9.51 18.22 -0.70
N ILE A 26 9.09 19.38 -0.20
CA ILE A 26 7.80 19.57 0.47
C ILE A 26 7.05 20.67 -0.25
N LEU A 27 5.73 20.63 -0.22
CA LEU A 27 4.90 21.72 -0.72
C LEU A 27 4.09 22.28 0.45
N VAL A 28 4.42 23.49 0.87
CA VAL A 28 3.75 24.17 1.99
C VAL A 28 2.70 25.11 1.40
N VAL A 29 1.47 25.03 1.92
CA VAL A 29 0.39 25.93 1.50
C VAL A 29 0.18 27.00 2.55
N LEU A 30 0.14 28.25 2.09
CA LEU A 30 -0.09 29.44 2.89
C LEU A 30 -1.45 30.04 2.53
N ASP A 31 -2.13 30.64 3.50
CA ASP A 31 -3.27 31.51 3.23
C ASP A 31 -2.81 32.89 2.69
N PRO A 32 -3.73 33.78 2.24
CA PRO A 32 -3.37 35.11 1.76
C PRO A 32 -2.66 36.00 2.79
N GLN A 33 -2.74 35.66 4.08
CA GLN A 33 -2.06 36.35 5.16
C GLN A 33 -0.65 35.79 5.43
N GLY A 34 -0.24 34.75 4.69
CA GLY A 34 1.07 34.10 4.81
C GLY A 34 1.16 33.07 5.94
N LYS A 35 0.03 32.68 6.54
CA LYS A 35 -0.01 31.64 7.57
C LYS A 35 0.00 30.26 6.92
N VAL A 36 0.77 29.33 7.49
CA VAL A 36 0.77 27.93 7.07
C VAL A 36 -0.59 27.30 7.37
N VAL A 37 -1.26 26.80 6.33
CA VAL A 37 -2.54 26.07 6.41
C VAL A 37 -2.40 24.59 6.08
N SER A 38 -1.27 24.19 5.50
CA SER A 38 -0.83 22.79 5.46
C SER A 38 0.70 22.70 5.34
N PRO A 39 1.37 21.92 6.20
CA PRO A 39 2.83 21.85 6.24
C PRO A 39 3.43 20.99 5.12
N ASN A 40 2.67 20.09 4.51
CA ASN A 40 3.10 19.33 3.33
C ASN A 40 1.89 18.75 2.58
N VAL A 41 1.55 19.34 1.43
CA VAL A 41 0.38 18.93 0.63
C VAL A 41 0.71 17.89 -0.45
N ILE A 42 1.99 17.51 -0.59
CA ILE A 42 2.40 16.52 -1.60
C ILE A 42 1.60 15.22 -1.44
N HIS A 43 1.36 14.77 -0.20
CA HIS A 43 0.57 13.57 0.05
C HIS A 43 -0.88 13.76 -0.40
N MET A 44 -1.50 14.89 -0.09
CA MET A 44 -2.85 15.21 -0.59
C MET A 44 -2.91 15.22 -2.12
N MET A 45 -1.89 15.75 -2.80
CA MET A 45 -1.85 15.75 -4.26
C MET A 45 -1.80 14.32 -4.82
N TRP A 46 -1.02 13.44 -4.20
CA TRP A 46 -0.92 12.04 -4.65
C TRP A 46 -2.15 11.20 -4.36
N ILE A 47 -2.96 11.54 -3.35
CA ILE A 47 -4.16 10.79 -2.93
C ILE A 47 -5.44 11.38 -3.54
N TRP A 48 -5.56 12.69 -3.59
CA TRP A 48 -6.83 13.37 -3.87
C TRP A 48 -6.79 14.24 -5.12
N GLY A 49 -5.60 14.49 -5.67
CA GLY A 49 -5.40 15.37 -6.81
C GLY A 49 -6.06 16.73 -6.58
N ASN A 50 -6.94 17.12 -7.50
CA ASN A 50 -7.62 18.42 -7.44
C ASN A 50 -8.73 18.49 -6.39
N THR A 51 -9.28 17.35 -5.96
CA THR A 51 -10.37 17.33 -4.95
C THR A 51 -9.88 17.80 -3.57
N ALA A 52 -8.56 17.80 -3.38
CA ALA A 52 -7.88 18.30 -2.20
C ALA A 52 -7.84 19.83 -2.09
N PHE A 53 -8.14 20.59 -3.15
CA PHE A 53 -8.22 22.05 -3.06
C PHE A 53 -9.20 22.48 -1.94
N PRO A 54 -8.87 23.45 -1.06
CA PRO A 54 -7.73 24.38 -1.09
C PRO A 54 -6.44 23.89 -0.41
N PHE A 55 -6.26 22.57 -0.27
CA PHE A 55 -5.08 21.91 0.28
C PHE A 55 -4.77 22.29 1.74
N THR A 56 -5.82 22.43 2.56
CA THR A 56 -5.72 22.69 3.99
C THR A 56 -5.82 21.40 4.80
N SER A 57 -5.25 21.37 6.02
CA SER A 57 -5.40 20.20 6.91
C SER A 57 -6.88 19.89 7.23
N LEU A 58 -7.72 20.90 7.39
CA LEU A 58 -9.16 20.71 7.57
C LEU A 58 -9.83 20.01 6.36
N ARG A 59 -9.38 20.33 5.15
CA ARG A 59 -9.88 19.67 3.93
C ARG A 59 -9.38 18.23 3.85
N GLU A 60 -8.12 17.98 4.21
CA GLU A 60 -7.53 16.63 4.30
C GLU A 60 -8.32 15.74 5.28
N GLU A 61 -8.65 16.26 6.48
CA GLU A 61 -9.47 15.56 7.47
C GLU A 61 -10.88 15.26 6.96
N ALA A 62 -11.51 16.21 6.26
CA ALA A 62 -12.84 16.03 5.68
C ALA A 62 -12.83 14.92 4.62
N LEU A 63 -11.85 14.93 3.71
CA LEU A 63 -11.70 13.89 2.67
C LEU A 63 -11.54 12.50 3.29
N TRP A 64 -10.69 12.36 4.31
CA TRP A 64 -10.53 11.07 4.98
C TRP A 64 -11.78 10.60 5.73
N ARG A 65 -12.61 11.53 6.23
CA ARG A 65 -13.86 11.19 6.91
C ARG A 65 -14.97 10.80 5.94
N GLU A 66 -14.98 11.40 4.76
CA GLU A 66 -15.95 11.15 3.70
C GLU A 66 -15.60 9.89 2.88
N GLU A 67 -14.32 9.49 2.87
CA GLU A 67 -13.86 8.34 2.11
C GLU A 67 -14.05 6.99 2.82
N THR A 68 -14.29 5.97 2.01
CA THR A 68 -14.40 4.57 2.43
C THR A 68 -13.28 3.75 1.81
N TRP A 69 -12.80 2.72 2.51
CA TRP A 69 -11.81 1.81 1.95
C TRP A 69 -12.41 0.97 0.82
N ARG A 70 -12.03 1.28 -0.42
CA ARG A 70 -12.43 0.56 -1.64
C ARG A 70 -11.27 0.47 -2.62
N LEU A 71 -11.33 -0.47 -3.55
CA LEU A 71 -10.27 -0.65 -4.54
C LEU A 71 -10.09 0.59 -5.42
N ASP A 72 -11.17 1.31 -5.73
CA ASP A 72 -11.13 2.56 -6.50
C ASP A 72 -10.24 3.63 -5.84
N LEU A 73 -10.18 3.69 -4.51
CA LEU A 73 -9.32 4.62 -3.78
C LEU A 73 -7.83 4.32 -4.05
N LEU A 74 -7.49 3.03 -4.17
CA LEU A 74 -6.12 2.55 -4.36
C LEU A 74 -5.68 2.71 -5.81
N VAL A 75 -6.56 2.35 -6.75
CA VAL A 75 -6.27 2.36 -8.19
C VAL A 75 -6.49 3.74 -8.81
N ASP A 76 -7.37 4.59 -8.26
CA ASP A 76 -7.58 6.01 -8.59
C ASP A 76 -7.33 6.41 -10.06
N GLY A 77 -7.98 5.72 -10.99
CA GLY A 77 -7.85 6.03 -12.42
C GLY A 77 -6.49 5.73 -13.05
N ILE A 78 -5.55 5.12 -12.31
CA ILE A 78 -4.26 4.64 -12.83
C ILE A 78 -4.49 3.73 -14.02
N ASP A 79 -5.44 2.81 -13.90
CA ASP A 79 -5.72 1.80 -14.90
C ASP A 79 -7.23 1.67 -15.19
N PRO A 80 -7.68 2.06 -16.39
CA PRO A 80 -9.10 1.96 -16.76
C PRO A 80 -9.58 0.49 -16.81
N THR A 81 -8.69 -0.47 -17.03
CA THR A 81 -9.02 -1.91 -17.08
C THR A 81 -9.51 -2.38 -15.72
N VAL A 82 -8.74 -2.09 -14.67
CA VAL A 82 -9.11 -2.45 -13.29
C VAL A 82 -10.37 -1.71 -12.87
N LEU A 83 -10.53 -0.43 -13.25
CA LEU A 83 -11.77 0.31 -12.97
C LEU A 83 -13.01 -0.32 -13.65
N ASN A 84 -12.85 -0.89 -14.85
CA ASN A 84 -13.95 -1.59 -15.51
C ASN A 84 -14.28 -2.90 -14.79
N TRP A 85 -13.28 -3.67 -14.34
CA TRP A 85 -13.52 -4.88 -13.55
C TRP A 85 -14.25 -4.61 -12.23
N ILE A 86 -13.96 -3.47 -11.58
CA ILE A 86 -14.71 -3.04 -10.39
C ILE A 86 -16.18 -2.80 -10.73
N LYS A 87 -16.47 -2.08 -11.83
CA LYS A 87 -17.85 -1.83 -12.28
C LYS A 87 -18.58 -3.10 -12.69
N GLU A 88 -17.85 -4.09 -13.20
CA GLU A 88 -18.36 -5.42 -13.56
C GLU A 88 -18.52 -6.35 -12.33
N GLU A 89 -18.26 -5.85 -11.12
CA GLU A 89 -18.37 -6.60 -9.86
C GLU A 89 -17.55 -7.89 -9.85
N LYS A 90 -16.39 -7.88 -10.53
CA LYS A 90 -15.47 -9.03 -10.55
C LYS A 90 -14.70 -9.14 -9.25
N TYR A 91 -14.31 -10.36 -8.90
CA TYR A 91 -13.26 -10.56 -7.91
C TYR A 91 -11.92 -10.14 -8.53
N ILE A 92 -11.12 -9.37 -7.80
CA ILE A 92 -9.84 -8.86 -8.31
C ILE A 92 -8.75 -9.14 -7.27
N PHE A 93 -7.72 -9.90 -7.67
CA PHE A 93 -6.47 -9.93 -6.91
C PHE A 93 -5.49 -8.90 -7.46
N LEU A 94 -5.08 -7.97 -6.60
CA LEU A 94 -3.88 -7.17 -6.81
C LEU A 94 -2.74 -7.86 -6.09
N TYR A 95 -1.67 -8.15 -6.82
CA TYR A 95 -0.55 -8.90 -6.27
C TYR A 95 0.78 -8.37 -6.81
N GLY A 96 1.84 -8.58 -6.04
CA GLY A 96 3.18 -8.07 -6.33
C GLY A 96 4.23 -8.95 -5.67
N GLY A 97 5.50 -8.62 -5.90
CA GLY A 97 6.64 -9.38 -5.39
C GLY A 97 7.75 -9.51 -6.42
N ASP A 98 8.94 -9.90 -5.97
CA ASP A 98 10.15 -10.05 -6.77
C ASP A 98 10.56 -11.51 -7.04
N ASP A 99 9.82 -12.47 -6.50
CA ASP A 99 10.01 -13.91 -6.73
C ASP A 99 9.09 -14.42 -7.86
N VAL A 100 9.73 -14.83 -8.96
CA VAL A 100 9.06 -15.37 -10.15
C VAL A 100 8.30 -16.68 -9.85
N GLU A 101 8.88 -17.57 -9.05
CA GLU A 101 8.25 -18.86 -8.75
C GLU A 101 7.03 -18.65 -7.86
N TRP A 102 7.13 -17.71 -6.90
CA TRP A 102 5.97 -17.30 -6.11
C TRP A 102 4.86 -16.72 -6.99
N VAL A 103 5.20 -15.82 -7.93
CA VAL A 103 4.24 -15.21 -8.89
C VAL A 103 3.52 -16.27 -9.71
N ARG A 104 4.25 -17.27 -10.23
CA ARG A 104 3.65 -18.39 -10.98
C ARG A 104 2.72 -19.22 -10.12
N ARG A 105 3.17 -19.60 -8.92
CA ARG A 105 2.37 -20.41 -7.98
C ARG A 105 1.08 -19.68 -7.61
N PHE A 106 1.19 -18.41 -7.24
CA PHE A 106 0.04 -17.58 -6.89
C PHE A 106 -0.97 -17.50 -8.03
N ALA A 107 -0.54 -17.08 -9.23
CA ALA A 107 -1.44 -16.90 -10.36
C ALA A 107 -2.15 -18.21 -10.78
N ASN A 108 -1.43 -19.33 -10.79
CA ASN A 108 -2.01 -20.62 -11.15
C ASN A 108 -2.98 -21.15 -10.10
N LEU A 109 -2.64 -21.00 -8.82
CA LEU A 109 -3.50 -21.45 -7.73
C LEU A 109 -4.77 -20.61 -7.65
N ALA A 110 -4.65 -19.28 -7.71
CA ALA A 110 -5.80 -18.38 -7.75
C ALA A 110 -6.73 -18.69 -8.93
N ARG A 111 -6.17 -18.96 -10.12
CA ARG A 111 -6.97 -19.37 -11.30
C ARG A 111 -7.66 -20.72 -11.09
N SER A 112 -6.98 -21.68 -10.48
CA SER A 112 -7.55 -23.00 -10.17
C SER A 112 -8.74 -22.86 -9.21
N VAL A 113 -8.55 -22.13 -8.11
CA VAL A 113 -9.58 -21.83 -7.10
C VAL A 113 -10.78 -21.11 -7.72
N ALA A 114 -10.53 -20.12 -8.58
CA ALA A 114 -11.59 -19.38 -9.27
C ALA A 114 -12.38 -20.27 -10.22
N SER A 115 -11.70 -21.13 -10.98
CA SER A 115 -12.32 -22.07 -11.91
C SER A 115 -13.18 -23.10 -11.16
N ALA A 116 -12.65 -23.66 -10.08
CA ALA A 116 -13.36 -24.62 -9.23
C ALA A 116 -14.60 -23.99 -8.55
N SER A 117 -14.50 -22.73 -8.14
CA SER A 117 -15.58 -21.98 -7.50
C SER A 117 -16.53 -21.29 -8.49
N ARG A 118 -16.22 -21.35 -9.80
CA ARG A 118 -16.97 -20.68 -10.88
C ARG A 118 -17.17 -19.18 -10.66
N ILE A 119 -16.15 -18.51 -10.11
CA ILE A 119 -16.19 -17.06 -9.88
C ILE A 119 -15.50 -16.29 -11.02
N PRO A 120 -15.98 -15.08 -11.35
CA PRO A 120 -15.27 -14.20 -12.27
C PRO A 120 -14.10 -13.54 -11.53
N LEU A 121 -12.92 -14.15 -11.63
CA LEU A 121 -11.68 -13.64 -11.05
C LEU A 121 -10.79 -12.99 -12.11
N GLU A 122 -10.35 -11.77 -11.84
CA GLU A 122 -9.28 -11.08 -12.55
C GLU A 122 -8.07 -10.89 -11.64
N MET A 123 -6.89 -10.78 -12.24
CA MET A 123 -5.64 -10.62 -11.49
C MET A 123 -4.79 -9.55 -12.18
N VAL A 124 -4.25 -8.63 -11.38
CA VAL A 124 -3.30 -7.62 -11.84
C VAL A 124 -2.01 -7.66 -11.02
N TYR A 125 -0.90 -7.85 -11.72
CA TYR A 125 0.43 -7.68 -11.15
C TYR A 125 0.80 -6.21 -11.10
N VAL A 126 0.97 -5.69 -9.88
CA VAL A 126 1.27 -4.27 -9.62
C VAL A 126 2.75 -4.02 -9.30
N GLY A 127 3.58 -5.08 -9.29
CA GLY A 127 5.02 -5.00 -9.05
C GLY A 127 5.43 -4.72 -7.61
N GLU A 128 6.75 -4.70 -7.39
CA GLU A 128 7.38 -4.21 -6.16
C GLU A 128 8.31 -3.04 -6.51
N SER A 129 8.01 -1.84 -5.98
CA SER A 129 8.58 -0.57 -6.43
C SER A 129 10.11 -0.42 -6.25
N ARG A 130 10.76 -1.32 -5.51
CA ARG A 130 12.18 -1.20 -5.12
C ARG A 130 13.17 -1.74 -6.15
N LYS A 131 12.77 -2.71 -6.98
CA LYS A 131 13.68 -3.43 -7.89
C LYS A 131 13.18 -3.36 -9.34
N ARG A 132 13.30 -2.19 -9.96
CA ARG A 132 12.79 -1.91 -11.32
C ARG A 132 13.16 -2.95 -12.38
N GLU A 133 14.39 -3.45 -12.37
CA GLU A 133 14.85 -4.47 -13.34
C GLU A 133 14.15 -5.81 -13.14
N TYR A 134 13.92 -6.22 -11.89
CA TYR A 134 13.21 -7.44 -11.56
C TYR A 134 11.73 -7.34 -11.92
N VAL A 135 11.09 -6.20 -11.65
CA VAL A 135 9.70 -5.95 -12.04
C VAL A 135 9.53 -6.10 -13.56
N LYS A 136 10.43 -5.51 -14.37
CA LYS A 136 10.37 -5.69 -15.84
C LYS A 136 10.50 -7.15 -16.26
N LYS A 137 11.41 -7.90 -15.64
CA LYS A 137 11.60 -9.32 -15.91
C LYS A 137 10.33 -10.12 -15.61
N ILE A 138 9.71 -9.87 -14.47
CA ILE A 138 8.47 -10.56 -14.06
C ILE A 138 7.32 -10.21 -14.98
N ILE A 139 7.14 -8.94 -15.34
CA ILE A 139 6.13 -8.51 -16.31
C ILE A 139 6.29 -9.27 -17.63
N GLY A 140 7.51 -9.37 -18.15
CA GLY A 140 7.77 -10.12 -19.37
C GLY A 140 7.42 -11.61 -19.26
N ILE A 141 7.65 -12.23 -18.09
CA ILE A 141 7.27 -13.62 -17.82
C ILE A 141 5.74 -13.76 -17.77
N ILE A 142 5.06 -12.86 -17.07
CA ILE A 142 3.59 -12.84 -16.98
C ILE A 142 2.97 -12.74 -18.39
N ASP A 143 3.52 -11.89 -19.25
CA ASP A 143 3.04 -11.71 -20.62
C ASP A 143 3.27 -12.93 -21.52
N VAL A 144 4.44 -13.58 -21.40
CA VAL A 144 4.78 -14.78 -22.19
C VAL A 144 3.96 -15.98 -21.74
N GLU A 145 3.86 -16.20 -20.43
CA GLU A 145 3.16 -17.35 -19.83
C GLU A 145 1.65 -17.11 -19.66
N LYS A 146 1.15 -15.90 -19.96
CA LYS A 146 -0.25 -15.50 -19.82
C LYS A 146 -0.79 -15.75 -18.41
N LEU A 147 0.01 -15.37 -17.41
CA LEU A 147 -0.35 -15.61 -16.00
C LEU A 147 -1.47 -14.70 -15.51
N SER A 148 -1.49 -13.45 -15.94
CA SER A 148 -2.43 -12.43 -15.48
C SER A 148 -2.29 -11.17 -16.34
N TYR A 149 -3.03 -10.13 -16.00
CA TYR A 149 -2.74 -8.78 -16.48
C TYR A 149 -1.59 -8.16 -15.66
N ALA A 150 -0.79 -7.29 -16.27
CA ALA A 150 0.32 -6.62 -15.60
C ALA A 150 0.43 -5.16 -16.03
N TRP A 151 0.79 -4.29 -15.09
CA TRP A 151 1.10 -2.89 -15.40
C TRP A 151 2.44 -2.77 -16.12
N GLN A 152 2.36 -2.61 -17.44
CA GLN A 152 3.52 -2.49 -18.33
C GLN A 152 4.32 -1.21 -18.10
N ASP A 153 3.63 -0.11 -17.76
CA ASP A 153 4.27 1.16 -17.47
C ASP A 153 4.76 1.18 -16.02
N LEU A 154 6.08 1.23 -15.85
CA LEU A 154 6.69 1.35 -14.53
C LEU A 154 6.36 2.66 -13.81
N ALA A 155 5.89 3.69 -14.52
CA ALA A 155 5.37 4.90 -13.91
C ALA A 155 4.07 4.62 -13.14
N MET A 156 3.20 3.71 -13.63
CA MET A 156 1.99 3.28 -12.92
C MET A 156 2.34 2.53 -11.63
N VAL A 157 3.27 1.56 -11.72
CA VAL A 157 3.80 0.81 -10.57
C VAL A 157 4.39 1.77 -9.52
N TRP A 158 5.20 2.72 -9.96
CA TRP A 158 5.81 3.72 -9.07
C TRP A 158 4.76 4.65 -8.44
N PHE A 159 3.79 5.11 -9.23
CA PHE A 159 2.73 6.00 -8.77
C PHE A 159 1.87 5.30 -7.71
N PHE A 160 1.45 4.06 -7.97
CA PHE A 160 0.71 3.25 -7.00
C PHE A 160 1.46 3.12 -5.68
N GLY A 161 2.74 2.74 -5.72
CA GLY A 161 3.57 2.66 -4.50
C GLY A 161 3.69 4.02 -3.78
N THR A 162 3.95 5.10 -4.53
CA THR A 162 4.07 6.47 -3.97
C THR A 162 2.77 6.95 -3.34
N ARG A 163 1.63 6.57 -3.94
CA ARG A 163 0.29 6.90 -3.45
C ARG A 163 0.00 6.17 -2.14
N LEU A 164 0.27 4.85 -2.05
CA LEU A 164 0.12 4.09 -0.81
C LEU A 164 0.98 4.66 0.33
N GLU A 165 2.26 4.95 0.05
CA GLU A 165 3.13 5.63 1.02
C GLU A 165 2.54 6.98 1.43
N SER A 166 1.98 7.74 0.48
CA SER A 166 1.37 9.03 0.77
C SER A 166 0.12 8.91 1.65
N MET A 167 -0.71 7.88 1.46
CA MET A 167 -1.86 7.61 2.34
C MET A 167 -1.40 7.42 3.78
N LEU A 168 -0.35 6.61 3.99
CA LEU A 168 0.26 6.37 5.30
C LEU A 168 0.78 7.68 5.91
N PHE A 169 1.57 8.46 5.16
CA PHE A 169 2.13 9.71 5.66
C PHE A 169 1.09 10.79 5.93
N SER A 170 0.00 10.82 5.15
CA SER A 170 -1.13 11.73 5.35
C SER A 170 -1.83 11.43 6.69
N LYS A 171 -2.10 10.15 7.00
CA LYS A 171 -2.69 9.75 8.30
C LYS A 171 -1.78 10.11 9.49
N ILE A 172 -0.48 9.83 9.36
CA ILE A 172 0.52 10.21 10.38
C ILE A 172 0.58 11.72 10.57
N GLN A 173 0.53 12.51 9.47
CA GLN A 173 0.56 13.97 9.53
C GLN A 173 -0.62 14.55 10.30
N LEU A 174 -1.80 13.93 10.21
CA LEU A 174 -3.00 14.36 10.94
C LEU A 174 -3.01 13.93 12.41
N GLY A 175 -1.93 13.32 12.92
CA GLY A 175 -1.92 12.74 14.27
C GLY A 175 -2.91 11.59 14.43
N ARG A 176 -3.27 10.94 13.30
CA ARG A 176 -4.08 9.72 13.26
C ARG A 176 -3.14 8.52 13.03
N ASP A 177 -2.12 8.42 13.86
CA ASP A 177 -1.29 7.22 14.01
C ASP A 177 -1.95 6.16 14.91
N ASP A 178 -3.19 6.44 15.36
CA ASP A 178 -4.02 5.56 16.18
C ASP A 178 -4.33 4.24 15.47
N ASP A 179 -4.09 3.14 16.18
CA ASP A 179 -4.35 1.78 15.74
C ASP A 179 -5.86 1.46 15.65
N GLN A 180 -6.73 2.35 16.13
CA GLN A 180 -8.17 2.21 15.96
C GLN A 180 -8.72 2.73 14.63
N ASP A 181 -7.95 3.47 13.82
CA ASP A 181 -8.41 3.89 12.49
C ASP A 181 -8.40 2.68 11.53
N PRO A 182 -9.57 2.14 11.11
CA PRO A 182 -9.61 0.96 10.27
C PRO A 182 -8.90 1.17 8.93
N MET A 183 -8.93 2.39 8.40
CA MET A 183 -8.28 2.73 7.15
C MET A 183 -6.76 2.73 7.29
N MET A 184 -6.25 3.21 8.43
CA MET A 184 -4.82 3.14 8.74
C MET A 184 -4.36 1.68 8.79
N GLN A 185 -5.15 0.79 9.38
CA GLN A 185 -4.84 -0.64 9.43
C GLN A 185 -4.79 -1.28 8.04
N GLN A 186 -5.76 -0.95 7.18
CA GLN A 186 -5.77 -1.46 5.81
C GLN A 186 -4.56 -0.93 4.99
N ILE A 187 -4.20 0.35 5.15
CA ILE A 187 -3.00 0.94 4.51
C ILE A 187 -1.74 0.21 4.99
N LYS A 188 -1.59 0.04 6.31
CA LYS A 188 -0.45 -0.65 6.92
C LYS A 188 -0.33 -2.08 6.36
N LYS A 189 -1.44 -2.84 6.34
CA LYS A 189 -1.49 -4.21 5.83
C LYS A 189 -1.06 -4.31 4.36
N LEU A 190 -1.52 -3.39 3.51
CA LEU A 190 -1.16 -3.38 2.10
C LEU A 190 0.31 -3.04 1.85
N ILE A 191 0.90 -2.15 2.67
CA ILE A 191 2.32 -1.76 2.56
C ILE A 191 3.25 -2.85 3.11
N SER A 192 2.83 -3.59 4.13
CA SER A 192 3.64 -4.66 4.74
C SER A 192 3.71 -5.94 3.90
N TYR A 193 2.88 -6.05 2.86
CA TYR A 193 2.59 -7.25 2.08
C TYR A 193 1.97 -8.37 2.92
N ASP A 194 0.84 -8.89 2.46
CA ASP A 194 0.16 -10.04 3.06
C ASP A 194 0.81 -11.34 2.55
N ARG A 195 1.37 -12.14 3.47
CA ARG A 195 2.09 -13.38 3.11
C ARG A 195 1.17 -14.60 3.19
N GLU A 196 0.00 -14.43 3.78
CA GLU A 196 -0.95 -15.48 4.13
C GLU A 196 -1.94 -15.76 2.99
N VAL A 197 -2.07 -14.85 2.00
CA VAL A 197 -2.95 -15.05 0.83
C VAL A 197 -2.60 -16.33 0.05
N LEU A 198 -1.32 -16.62 -0.19
CA LEU A 198 -0.93 -17.83 -0.92
C LEU A 198 -1.26 -19.12 -0.15
N PRO A 199 -0.90 -19.25 1.15
CA PRO A 199 -1.40 -20.33 2.01
C PRO A 199 -2.93 -20.45 2.03
N ALA A 200 -3.66 -19.33 2.11
CA ALA A 200 -5.13 -19.34 2.13
C ALA A 200 -5.71 -19.93 0.83
N LEU A 201 -5.12 -19.59 -0.31
CA LEU A 201 -5.46 -20.21 -1.60
C LEU A 201 -5.10 -21.71 -1.63
N GLY A 202 -4.03 -22.13 -0.95
CA GLY A 202 -3.61 -23.52 -0.82
C GLY A 202 -4.57 -24.37 0.01
N GLY A 203 -5.18 -23.77 1.04
CA GLY A 203 -6.18 -24.40 1.89
C GLY A 203 -7.57 -24.53 1.27
N TYR A 204 -7.74 -24.29 -0.05
CA TYR A 204 -9.05 -24.27 -0.71
C TYR A 204 -9.92 -25.49 -0.41
N ASP A 205 -9.34 -26.68 -0.39
CA ASP A 205 -10.10 -27.91 -0.11
C ASP A 205 -10.74 -27.93 1.28
N GLU A 206 -10.19 -27.20 2.24
CA GLU A 206 -10.67 -27.11 3.61
C GLU A 206 -11.84 -26.13 3.76
N TRP A 207 -11.78 -24.98 3.10
CA TRP A 207 -12.78 -23.91 3.29
C TRP A 207 -13.80 -23.80 2.15
N LYS A 208 -13.61 -24.49 1.01
CA LYS A 208 -14.57 -24.46 -0.11
C LYS A 208 -15.99 -24.87 0.28
N VAL A 209 -16.13 -25.70 1.31
CA VAL A 209 -17.43 -26.13 1.86
C VAL A 209 -18.29 -24.95 2.35
N ASN A 210 -17.65 -23.86 2.76
CA ASN A 210 -18.32 -22.65 3.27
C ASN A 210 -18.79 -21.71 2.15
N ILE A 211 -18.38 -21.93 0.89
CA ILE A 211 -18.72 -21.03 -0.23
C ILE A 211 -20.22 -21.03 -0.51
N ALA A 212 -20.89 -22.18 -0.35
CA ALA A 212 -22.32 -22.30 -0.63
C ALA A 212 -23.18 -21.48 0.36
N GLU A 213 -22.70 -21.31 1.60
CA GLU A 213 -23.40 -20.60 2.66
C GLU A 213 -23.00 -19.11 2.71
N ASN A 214 -21.69 -18.83 2.70
CA ASN A 214 -21.15 -17.50 2.98
C ASN A 214 -20.78 -16.71 1.71
N GLY A 215 -20.73 -17.39 0.55
CA GLY A 215 -20.14 -16.85 -0.67
C GLY A 215 -18.62 -16.88 -0.66
N PHE A 216 -18.01 -16.77 -1.84
CA PHE A 216 -16.56 -16.90 -2.02
C PHE A 216 -15.76 -15.90 -1.19
N GLY A 217 -16.08 -14.62 -1.29
CA GLY A 217 -15.32 -13.56 -0.63
C GLY A 217 -15.28 -13.70 0.90
N MET A 218 -16.41 -14.06 1.51
CA MET A 218 -16.49 -14.24 2.96
C MET A 218 -15.80 -15.53 3.40
N ALA A 219 -16.04 -16.66 2.70
CA ALA A 219 -15.40 -17.93 3.02
C ALA A 219 -13.87 -17.85 2.92
N PHE A 220 -13.35 -17.20 1.87
CA PHE A 220 -11.92 -16.95 1.71
C PHE A 220 -11.37 -16.08 2.84
N LYS A 221 -12.06 -14.98 3.15
CA LYS A 221 -11.65 -14.05 4.21
C LYS A 221 -11.59 -14.74 5.58
N GLU A 222 -12.61 -15.50 5.95
CA GLU A 222 -12.64 -16.20 7.24
C GLU A 222 -11.51 -17.21 7.39
N TYR A 223 -11.16 -17.93 6.32
CA TYR A 223 -10.04 -18.87 6.37
C TYR A 223 -8.69 -18.15 6.40
N HIS A 224 -8.54 -17.10 5.59
CA HIS A 224 -7.38 -16.22 5.62
C HIS A 224 -7.15 -15.65 7.03
N ASP A 225 -8.19 -15.10 7.66
CA ASP A 225 -8.12 -14.47 8.98
C ASP A 225 -7.74 -15.52 10.05
N LYS A 226 -8.21 -16.77 9.93
CA LYS A 226 -7.77 -17.89 10.80
C LYS A 226 -6.29 -18.20 10.65
N LEU A 227 -5.76 -18.26 9.42
CA LEU A 227 -4.33 -18.51 9.20
C LEU A 227 -3.48 -17.38 9.78
N HIS A 228 -3.96 -16.15 9.62
CA HIS A 228 -3.32 -14.95 10.13
C HIS A 228 -3.27 -14.96 11.67
N ASP A 229 -4.39 -15.28 12.33
CA ASP A 229 -4.48 -15.44 13.80
C ASP A 229 -3.53 -16.53 14.32
N VAL A 230 -3.27 -17.59 13.56
CA VAL A 230 -2.32 -18.64 13.95
C VAL A 230 -0.87 -18.17 13.76
N ALA A 231 -0.57 -17.61 12.60
CA ALA A 231 0.80 -17.24 12.23
C ALA A 231 1.34 -16.04 13.05
N HIS A 232 0.46 -15.18 13.57
CA HIS A 232 0.82 -13.91 14.21
C HIS A 232 1.89 -13.15 13.38
N PRO A 233 1.68 -12.98 12.06
CA PRO A 233 2.71 -12.46 11.18
C PRO A 233 3.13 -11.08 11.64
N CYS A 234 4.38 -10.72 11.45
CA CYS A 234 4.91 -9.43 11.90
C CYS A 234 5.41 -8.64 10.70
N CYS A 235 5.05 -7.37 10.67
CA CYS A 235 5.35 -6.52 9.54
C CYS A 235 6.77 -5.96 9.63
N ARG A 236 7.33 -5.71 8.45
CA ARG A 236 8.48 -4.83 8.26
C ARG A 236 8.07 -3.67 7.35
N PHE A 237 8.15 -2.45 7.88
CA PHE A 237 7.95 -1.24 7.09
C PHE A 237 9.30 -0.68 6.68
N GLU A 238 9.67 -0.97 5.44
CA GLU A 238 10.79 -0.31 4.79
C GLU A 238 10.30 0.99 4.14
N PHE A 239 10.54 2.09 4.83
CA PHE A 239 10.31 3.41 4.26
C PHE A 239 11.44 3.72 3.29
N LEU A 240 11.11 4.08 2.05
CA LEU A 240 12.09 4.57 1.06
C LEU A 240 12.89 5.78 1.57
N THR A 241 12.49 6.41 2.69
CA THR A 241 13.23 7.50 3.33
C THR A 241 12.99 7.68 4.83
N ILE A 242 14.10 7.88 5.54
CA ILE A 242 14.30 8.06 6.99
C ILE A 242 13.57 9.26 7.66
N ARG A 243 12.80 10.10 6.95
CA ARG A 243 12.60 11.52 7.41
C ARG A 243 11.26 11.93 8.00
N ARG A 244 10.20 11.12 7.85
CA ARG A 244 8.94 11.24 8.62
C ARG A 244 8.45 9.89 9.13
N THR A 245 9.39 8.98 9.30
CA THR A 245 9.26 7.79 10.12
C THR A 245 8.69 8.26 11.46
N PRO A 246 7.44 7.90 11.83
CA PRO A 246 6.87 8.36 13.09
C PRO A 246 7.80 7.99 14.26
N ASN A 247 7.67 8.68 15.40
CA ASN A 247 8.62 8.45 16.51
C ASN A 247 8.50 7.02 17.04
N ASN A 248 7.29 6.49 17.01
CA ASN A 248 6.90 5.12 17.25
C ASN A 248 5.91 4.71 16.15
N MET A 249 5.83 3.43 15.86
CA MET A 249 4.77 2.85 15.04
C MET A 249 4.41 1.55 15.69
N ARG A 250 3.12 1.24 15.81
CA ARG A 250 2.71 -0.12 16.19
C ARG A 250 2.50 -0.94 14.94
N CYS A 251 2.98 -2.17 15.00
CA CYS A 251 2.70 -3.16 13.97
C CYS A 251 1.19 -3.36 13.86
N PRO A 252 0.61 -3.39 12.64
CA PRO A 252 -0.82 -3.64 12.46
C PRO A 252 -1.23 -5.04 12.98
N GLU A 253 -0.29 -5.99 13.00
CA GLU A 253 -0.55 -7.37 13.41
C GLU A 253 -0.27 -7.54 14.91
N CYS A 254 0.98 -7.34 15.31
CA CYS A 254 1.45 -7.65 16.66
C CYS A 254 1.06 -6.57 17.69
N HIS A 255 0.62 -5.39 17.25
CA HIS A 255 0.34 -4.19 18.07
C HIS A 255 1.49 -3.73 18.98
N HIS A 256 2.66 -4.36 18.91
CA HIS A 256 3.87 -3.93 19.61
C HIS A 256 4.48 -2.72 18.90
N ILE A 257 5.11 -1.85 19.70
CA ILE A 257 5.90 -0.74 19.17
C ILE A 257 7.08 -1.34 18.41
N MET A 258 7.14 -1.03 17.12
CA MET A 258 8.20 -1.48 16.24
C MET A 258 9.48 -0.69 16.52
N GLU A 259 10.62 -1.36 16.43
CA GLU A 259 11.92 -0.73 16.60
C GLU A 259 12.25 0.13 15.37
N LYS A 260 12.79 1.32 15.62
CA LYS A 260 13.07 2.32 14.58
C LYS A 260 14.54 2.28 14.17
N TYR A 261 14.80 1.78 12.96
CA TYR A 261 16.10 1.83 12.28
C TYR A 261 15.99 2.67 10.98
N THR A 262 16.62 2.25 9.88
CA THR A 262 16.31 2.70 8.51
C THR A 262 14.95 2.20 8.01
N SER A 263 14.37 1.23 8.72
CA SER A 263 13.04 0.65 8.57
C SER A 263 12.41 0.48 9.96
N PHE A 264 11.09 0.30 10.04
CA PHE A 264 10.48 -0.23 11.27
C PHE A 264 10.36 -1.74 11.16
N ILE A 265 10.84 -2.44 12.18
CA ILE A 265 10.84 -3.90 12.25
C ILE A 265 10.03 -4.28 13.51
N CYS A 266 8.97 -5.11 13.39
CA CYS A 266 8.31 -5.68 14.58
C CYS A 266 9.18 -6.82 15.13
N CYS A 267 9.12 -7.01 16.45
CA CYS A 267 9.97 -7.83 17.30
C CYS A 267 10.15 -9.31 16.90
N HIS A 268 9.45 -9.82 15.88
CA HIS A 268 9.49 -11.24 15.49
C HIS A 268 10.15 -11.50 14.11
N ASP A 269 10.66 -10.47 13.43
CA ASP A 269 11.31 -10.60 12.09
C ASP A 269 12.72 -11.24 12.16
N GLU A 270 13.26 -11.52 13.36
CA GLU A 270 14.54 -12.25 13.51
C GLU A 270 14.41 -13.76 13.24
N GLN A 271 13.19 -14.30 13.18
CA GLN A 271 12.97 -15.69 12.77
C GLN A 271 12.58 -15.74 11.31
N GLY A 272 13.58 -15.60 10.43
CA GLY A 272 13.49 -16.24 9.13
C GLY A 272 13.22 -17.72 9.36
N ILE A 273 11.98 -18.16 9.13
CA ILE A 273 11.68 -19.58 9.19
C ILE A 273 12.51 -20.23 8.06
N PRO A 274 13.37 -21.21 8.38
CA PRO A 274 14.25 -21.85 7.40
C PRO A 274 13.39 -22.52 6.33
N GLY A 275 13.86 -22.52 5.09
CA GLY A 275 13.26 -23.35 4.05
C GLY A 275 13.18 -24.80 4.53
N SER A 276 11.98 -25.29 4.83
CA SER A 276 11.57 -26.70 4.77
C SER A 276 10.16 -26.89 5.32
N LEU A 277 9.32 -27.60 4.54
CA LEU A 277 8.01 -28.21 4.89
C LEU A 277 6.89 -27.15 5.01
N PHE A 278 5.97 -26.97 4.06
CA PHE A 278 5.20 -27.92 3.24
C PHE A 278 4.94 -27.40 1.82
#